data_AF-W8S5G4-F1
#
_entry.id   AF-W8S5G4-F1
#
_cell.length_a   1.000
_cell.length_b   1.000
_cell.length_c   1.000
_cell.angle_alpha   90.00
_cell.angle_beta   90.00
_cell.angle_gamma   90.00
#
_symmetry.space_group_name_H-M   'P 1'
#
loop_
_entity.id
_entity.type
_entity.pdbx_description
1 polymer ?
#
loop_
_entity_poly.entity_id
_entity_poly.type
_entity_poly.pdbx_seq_one_letter_code
_entity_poly.pdbx_strand_id
1 'polypeptide(L)' 'MSVPNSEDILAVAKENVAAFIRDQTSARALSPMIRHLNDDLLSGDQAAREMAARALAHLGFVERA' A
#
# COMPACT_ATOMS: atom_id res chain seq x y z
N MET A 1 -14.36 1.61 8.35
CA MET A 1 -13.69 0.78 7.32
C MET A 1 -12.27 0.56 7.80
N SER A 2 -11.81 -0.68 7.83
CA SER A 2 -10.41 -0.98 8.16
C SER A 2 -9.52 -0.46 7.05
N VAL A 3 -8.39 0.13 7.41
CA VAL A 3 -7.37 0.56 6.46
C VAL A 3 -6.76 -0.72 5.84
N PRO A 4 -6.70 -0.85 4.51
CA PRO A 4 -6.10 -2.03 3.87
C PRO A 4 -4.63 -2.18 4.26
N ASN A 5 -4.21 -3.41 4.52
CA ASN A 5 -2.80 -3.72 4.81
C ASN A 5 -2.04 -4.11 3.53
N SER A 6 -0.75 -4.42 3.66
CA SER A 6 0.11 -4.82 2.52
C SER A 6 -0.42 -6.04 1.75
N GLU A 7 -0.99 -7.03 2.44
CA GLU A 7 -1.54 -8.24 1.80
C GLU A 7 -2.81 -7.93 1.00
N ASP A 8 -3.71 -7.12 1.57
CA ASP A 8 -4.92 -6.66 0.91
C ASP A 8 -4.60 -5.93 -0.40
N ILE A 9 -3.57 -5.07 -0.37
CA ILE A 9 -3.11 -4.32 -1.54
C ILE A 9 -2.52 -5.26 -2.60
N LEU A 10 -1.71 -6.24 -2.19
CA LEU A 10 -1.08 -7.20 -3.11
C LEU A 10 -2.09 -8.17 -3.73
N ALA A 11 -3.23 -8.39 -3.08
CA ALA A 11 -4.33 -9.18 -3.63
C ALA A 11 -5.11 -8.46 -4.73
N VAL A 12 -4.96 -7.14 -4.88
CA VAL A 12 -5.62 -6.37 -5.95
C VAL A 12 -4.98 -6.72 -7.30
N ALA A 13 -5.78 -7.19 -8.25
CA ALA A 13 -5.29 -7.42 -9.62
C ALA A 13 -4.73 -6.12 -10.23
N LYS A 14 -3.66 -6.20 -11.02
CA LYS A 14 -2.92 -5.02 -11.54
C LYS A 14 -3.82 -4.06 -12.32
N GLU A 15 -4.74 -4.60 -13.11
CA GLU A 15 -5.75 -3.86 -13.88
C GLU A 15 -6.74 -3.08 -12.99
N ASN A 16 -6.91 -3.51 -11.75
CA ASN A 16 -7.85 -2.93 -10.78
C ASN A 16 -7.20 -1.94 -9.81
N VAL A 17 -5.87 -1.81 -9.81
CA VAL A 17 -5.13 -0.91 -8.90
C VAL A 17 -5.64 0.54 -9.02
N ALA A 18 -5.89 1.02 -10.24
CA ALA A 18 -6.40 2.36 -10.45
C ALA A 18 -7.81 2.57 -9.86
N ALA A 19 -8.68 1.57 -9.95
CA ALA A 19 -10.01 1.61 -9.34
C ALA A 19 -9.90 1.57 -7.81
N PHE A 20 -9.08 0.67 -7.27
CA PHE A 20 -8.80 0.57 -5.85
C PHE A 20 -8.31 1.90 -5.26
N ILE A 21 -7.34 2.57 -5.89
CA ILE A 21 -6.84 3.87 -5.42
C ILE A 21 -7.96 4.92 -5.40
N ARG A 22 -8.84 4.95 -6.40
CA ARG A 22 -9.99 5.87 -6.42
C ARG A 22 -10.97 5.58 -5.28
N ASP A 23 -11.21 4.30 -4.97
CA ASP A 23 -12.09 3.90 -3.88
C ASP A 23 -11.50 4.29 -2.53
N GLN A 24 -10.20 4.05 -2.30
CA GLN A 24 -9.52 4.48 -1.07
C GLN A 24 -9.47 6.00 -0.93
N THR A 25 -9.34 6.73 -2.03
CA THR A 25 -9.41 8.20 -2.04
C THR A 25 -10.80 8.68 -1.64
N SER A 26 -11.84 8.11 -2.24
CA SER A 26 -13.24 8.43 -1.95
C SER A 26 -13.61 8.11 -0.50
N ALA A 27 -13.05 7.03 0.04
CA ALA A 27 -13.20 6.61 1.43
C ALA A 27 -12.33 7.41 2.43
N ARG A 28 -11.51 8.36 1.96
CA ARG A 28 -10.50 9.08 2.78
C ARG A 28 -9.52 8.15 3.50
N ALA A 29 -9.32 6.95 2.96
CA ALA A 29 -8.45 5.91 3.50
C ALA A 29 -7.06 5.89 2.84
N LEU A 30 -6.86 6.59 1.72
CA LEU A 30 -5.58 6.60 1.01
C LEU A 30 -4.41 7.09 1.87
N SER A 31 -4.52 8.29 2.48
CA SER A 31 -3.43 8.82 3.32
C SER A 31 -3.09 7.93 4.52
N PRO A 32 -4.06 7.45 5.33
CA PRO A 32 -3.72 6.55 6.44
C PRO A 32 -3.16 5.20 5.96
N MET A 33 -3.61 4.69 4.81
CA MET A 33 -3.06 3.47 4.19
C MET A 33 -1.60 3.66 3.79
N ILE A 34 -1.27 4.72 3.06
CA ILE A 34 0.12 5.01 2.67
C ILE A 34 1.00 5.27 3.90
N ARG A 35 0.48 5.93 4.93
CA ARG A 35 1.20 6.13 6.19
C ARG A 35 1.56 4.79 6.84
N HIS A 36 0.60 3.88 6.93
CA HIS A 36 0.82 2.56 7.50
C HIS A 36 1.89 1.77 6.73
N LEU A 37 1.85 1.78 5.39
CA LEU A 37 2.89 1.16 4.57
C LEU A 37 4.28 1.78 4.81
N ASN A 38 4.35 3.11 4.96
CA ASN A 38 5.62 3.76 5.25
C ASN A 38 6.15 3.42 6.65
N ASP A 39 5.26 3.31 7.65
CA ASP A 39 5.64 2.89 9.00
C ASP A 39 6.20 1.45 8.97
N ASP A 40 5.59 0.55 8.21
CA ASP A 40 6.07 -0.83 7.99
C ASP A 40 7.40 -0.86 7.22
N LEU A 41 7.56 0.01 6.20
CA LEU A 41 8.79 0.13 5.41
C LEU A 41 9.98 0.60 6.25
N LEU A 42 9.72 1.50 7.21
CA LEU A 42 10.71 2.03 8.14
C LEU A 42 10.86 1.19 9.41
N SER A 43 10.05 0.13 9.55
CA SER A 43 10.12 -0.76 10.70
C SER A 43 11.43 -1.56 10.69
N GLY A 44 11.84 -2.00 11.89
CA GLY A 44 12.97 -2.94 12.02
C GLY A 44 12.62 -4.38 11.64
N ASP A 45 11.37 -4.66 11.26
CA ASP A 45 10.93 -5.97 10.82
C ASP A 45 11.15 -6.11 9.31
N GLN A 46 12.10 -6.98 8.96
CA GLN A 46 12.47 -7.26 7.58
C GLN A 46 11.28 -7.75 6.74
N ALA A 47 10.40 -8.58 7.31
CA ALA A 47 9.26 -9.12 6.58
C ALA A 47 8.22 -8.03 6.29
N ALA A 48 7.88 -7.22 7.30
CA ALA A 48 6.96 -6.09 7.15
C ALA A 48 7.48 -5.08 6.12
N ARG A 49 8.78 -4.76 6.20
CA ARG A 49 9.44 -3.87 5.25
C ARG A 49 9.36 -4.37 3.80
N GLU A 50 9.64 -5.65 3.55
CA GLU A 50 9.57 -6.22 2.21
C GLU A 50 8.14 -6.22 1.65
N MET A 51 7.14 -6.53 2.49
CA MET A 51 5.74 -6.50 2.07
C MET A 51 5.29 -5.08 1.74
N ALA A 52 5.64 -4.11 2.57
CA ALA A 52 5.32 -2.71 2.34
C ALA A 52 5.97 -2.17 1.05
N ALA A 53 7.24 -2.50 0.80
CA ALA A 53 7.93 -2.14 -0.43
C ALA A 53 7.22 -2.70 -1.67
N ARG A 54 6.81 -3.98 -1.63
CA ARG A 54 6.07 -4.62 -2.72
C ARG A 54 4.70 -3.99 -2.91
N ALA A 55 3.97 -3.70 -1.83
CA ALA A 55 2.67 -3.05 -1.90
C ALA A 55 2.77 -1.64 -2.50
N LEU A 56 3.74 -0.83 -2.09
CA LEU A 56 4.00 0.49 -2.65
C LEU A 56 4.35 0.42 -4.15
N ALA A 57 5.23 -0.51 -4.54
CA ALA A 57 5.58 -0.73 -5.94
C ALA A 57 4.35 -1.19 -6.76
N HIS A 58 3.50 -2.05 -6.20
CA HIS A 58 2.26 -2.51 -6.83
C HIS A 58 1.25 -1.39 -7.06
N LEU A 59 1.21 -0.41 -6.16
CA LEU A 59 0.43 0.82 -6.31
C LEU A 59 1.07 1.82 -7.30
N GLY A 60 2.27 1.55 -7.79
CA GLY A 60 3.00 2.43 -8.72
C GLY A 60 3.83 3.52 -8.04
N PHE A 61 4.00 3.47 -6.71
CA PHE A 61 4.95 4.32 -6.01
C PHE A 61 6.35 3.73 -6.19
N VAL A 62 7.12 4.33 -7.10
CA VAL A 62 8.49 3.90 -7.40
C VAL A 62 9.41 4.35 -6.25
N GLU A 63 10.23 3.45 -5.71
CA GLU A 63 11.41 3.86 -4.94
C GLU A 63 12.28 4.75 -5.84
N ARG A 64 12.54 5.99 -5.42
CA ARG A 64 13.62 6.76 -6.04
C ARG A 64 14.93 6.07 -5.68
N ALA A 65 15.60 5.54 -6.71
CA ALA A 65 16.98 5.07 -6.67
C ALA A 65 17.95 6.16 -6.18
#